data_AF-A0A7Z9XE83-F1
#
_entry.id   AF-A0A7Z9XE83-F1
#
_cell.length_a   1.000
_cell.length_b   1.000
_cell.length_c   1.000
_cell.angle_alpha   90.00
_cell.angle_beta   90.00
_cell.angle_gamma   90.00
#
_symmetry.space_group_name_H-M   'P 1'
#
loop_
_entity.id
_entity.type
_entity.pdbx_description
1 polymer ?
#
loop_
_entity_poly.entity_id
_entity_poly.type
_entity_poly.pdbx_seq_one_letter_code
_entity_poly.pdbx_strand_id
1 'polypeptide(L)'
;MLPQTNNNSVRRPRVLALFQRRIEGDDALLHLANMRFKEGGLGTEFYVETPMELDFLLRFKPTPETPAAAHLSRSIDLLDEDDQMLIIDFAGRFKEQVFALVVHDQVEIATRFDDYCGALREMEARLEKIQGSPYLFVEYAVGLKPECFVKLFGAIRELDRVSACIDIGHIGLWQTRAAYSRNHPGKDVCAIPSHDPDLPEMIEDIQGAVCSALDRVLDVIRALGPLRKPLHFHLHDGHPLSTVSPLGISDHLSFLNKIPIHFEYKGKKALAPMFGHLGLSRIVTESLQLLGPDRVSFSLEIHPTEGRLSLGEASYLFDHWKDKGNAERMNYWLSVLLENQQLLLEACDASFLKGRNSWKGEGQ
;
A
#
# COMPACT_ATOMS: atom_id res chain seq x y z
N MET A 1 -21.82 11.56 -41.93
CA MET A 1 -21.22 10.42 -41.19
C MET A 1 -19.92 10.90 -40.60
N LEU A 2 -19.92 11.25 -39.31
CA LEU A 2 -18.67 11.49 -38.58
C LEU A 2 -18.11 10.14 -38.14
N PRO A 3 -16.78 9.93 -38.19
CA PRO A 3 -16.19 8.66 -37.80
C PRO A 3 -16.34 8.49 -36.29
N GLN A 4 -16.97 7.38 -35.88
CA GLN A 4 -16.95 6.91 -34.50
C GLN A 4 -15.50 6.60 -34.13
N THR A 5 -14.87 7.45 -33.32
CA THR A 5 -13.64 7.10 -32.63
C THR A 5 -13.99 6.05 -31.58
N ASN A 6 -13.60 4.80 -31.83
CA ASN A 6 -13.58 3.73 -30.84
C ASN A 6 -12.61 4.11 -29.72
N ASN A 7 -13.06 4.93 -28.76
CA ASN A 7 -12.35 5.24 -27.53
C ASN A 7 -12.56 4.11 -26.51
N ASN A 8 -12.09 2.92 -26.87
CA ASN A 8 -11.98 1.79 -25.95
C ASN A 8 -10.62 1.87 -25.21
N SER A 9 -10.28 3.04 -24.66
CA SER A 9 -9.12 3.12 -23.78
C SER A 9 -9.46 2.36 -22.50
N VAL A 10 -8.66 1.33 -22.21
CA VAL A 10 -8.78 0.59 -20.97
C VAL A 10 -8.44 1.56 -19.84
N ARG A 11 -9.45 1.97 -19.06
CA ARG A 11 -9.20 2.78 -17.86
C ARG A 11 -8.43 1.93 -16.87
N ARG A 12 -7.21 2.35 -16.53
CA ARG A 12 -6.40 1.72 -15.49
C ARG A 12 -6.71 2.34 -14.12
N PRO A 13 -6.58 1.58 -13.02
CA PRO A 13 -6.64 2.14 -11.67
C PRO A 13 -5.53 3.17 -11.48
N ARG A 14 -5.70 4.03 -10.45
CA ARG A 14 -4.61 4.93 -10.04
C ARG A 14 -3.48 4.09 -9.45
N VAL A 15 -2.26 4.30 -9.93
CA VAL A 15 -1.05 3.65 -9.42
C VAL A 15 -0.10 4.70 -8.86
N LEU A 16 0.27 4.53 -7.61
CA LEU A 16 1.14 5.42 -6.84
C LEU A 16 2.31 4.62 -6.26
N ALA A 17 3.28 5.33 -5.72
CA ALA A 17 4.34 4.75 -4.92
C ALA A 17 4.69 5.67 -3.75
N LEU A 18 5.25 5.07 -2.70
CA LEU A 18 5.74 5.75 -1.51
C LEU A 18 6.71 6.88 -1.88
N PHE A 19 6.40 8.09 -1.42
CA PHE A 19 7.21 9.28 -1.61
C PHE A 19 7.49 9.94 -0.25
N GLN A 20 8.74 9.84 0.20
CA GLN A 20 9.14 10.33 1.52
C GLN A 20 10.45 11.11 1.43
N ARG A 21 10.50 12.26 2.11
CA ARG A 21 11.73 13.03 2.31
C ARG A 21 12.68 12.24 3.21
N ARG A 22 13.87 11.93 2.69
CA ARG A 22 14.87 11.10 3.39
C ARG A 22 15.95 11.91 4.11
N ILE A 23 16.28 13.09 3.57
CA ILE A 23 17.31 13.98 4.09
C ILE A 23 16.69 15.36 4.22
N GLU A 24 16.78 15.93 5.41
CA GLU A 24 16.31 17.28 5.67
C GLU A 24 17.34 18.32 5.19
N GLY A 25 16.85 19.42 4.62
CA GLY A 25 17.69 20.54 4.15
C GLY A 25 18.25 20.39 2.73
N ASP A 26 17.95 19.30 2.02
CA ASP A 26 18.33 19.12 0.62
C ASP A 26 17.26 18.36 -0.18
N ASP A 27 16.83 18.96 -1.29
CA ASP A 27 15.75 18.48 -2.12
C ASP A 27 16.22 17.63 -3.31
N ALA A 28 17.53 17.43 -3.49
CA ALA A 28 18.08 16.68 -4.62
C ALA A 28 17.50 15.25 -4.72
N LEU A 29 17.26 14.59 -3.58
CA LEU A 29 16.62 13.27 -3.55
C LEU A 29 15.13 13.32 -3.95
N LEU A 30 14.42 14.40 -3.62
CA LEU A 30 13.04 14.61 -4.03
C LEU A 30 12.96 14.86 -5.54
N HIS A 31 13.90 15.63 -6.10
CA HIS A 31 14.04 15.82 -7.55
C HIS A 31 14.37 14.50 -8.28
N LEU A 32 15.24 13.67 -7.71
CA LEU A 32 15.52 12.34 -8.26
C LEU A 32 14.26 11.46 -8.27
N ALA A 33 13.51 11.43 -7.18
CA ALA A 33 12.25 10.68 -7.10
C ALA A 33 11.21 11.19 -8.11
N ASN A 34 11.04 12.51 -8.22
CA ASN A 34 10.20 13.15 -9.23
C ASN A 34 10.57 12.69 -10.65
N MET A 35 11.87 12.74 -10.99
CA MET A 35 12.39 12.33 -12.30
C MET A 35 12.04 10.86 -12.61
N ARG A 36 12.33 9.94 -11.68
CA ARG A 36 12.06 8.50 -11.86
C ARG A 36 10.58 8.18 -11.95
N PHE A 37 9.75 8.80 -11.11
CA PHE A 37 8.31 8.57 -11.14
C PHE A 37 7.68 9.15 -12.41
N LYS A 38 8.20 10.26 -12.92
CA LYS A 38 7.79 10.84 -14.20
C LYS A 38 8.14 9.91 -15.37
N GLU A 39 9.32 9.30 -15.37
CA GLU A 39 9.72 8.29 -16.36
C GLU A 39 8.78 7.08 -16.38
N GLY A 40 8.35 6.61 -15.20
CA GLY A 40 7.41 5.49 -15.05
C GLY A 40 5.93 5.84 -15.19
N GLY A 41 5.55 7.12 -15.13
CA GLY A 41 4.15 7.55 -15.06
C GLY A 41 3.46 7.19 -13.72
N LEU A 42 4.22 7.15 -12.63
CA LEU A 42 3.71 6.91 -11.27
C LEU A 42 3.06 8.15 -10.66
N GLY A 43 2.00 7.94 -9.88
CA GLY A 43 1.55 8.90 -8.87
C GLY A 43 2.39 8.85 -7.59
N THR A 44 2.06 9.73 -6.66
CA THR A 44 2.81 9.88 -5.39
C THR A 44 1.90 9.80 -4.19
N GLU A 45 2.26 8.94 -3.25
CA GLU A 45 1.71 8.98 -1.91
C GLU A 45 2.72 9.61 -0.95
N PHE A 46 2.38 10.79 -0.45
CA PHE A 46 3.27 11.60 0.37
C PHE A 46 3.08 11.28 1.84
N TYR A 47 4.15 10.89 2.52
CA TYR A 47 4.14 10.74 3.98
C TYR A 47 4.36 12.11 4.59
N VAL A 48 3.38 12.57 5.36
CA VAL A 48 3.34 13.96 5.85
C VAL A 48 2.86 14.04 7.28
N GLU A 49 3.51 14.92 8.03
CA GLU A 49 3.12 15.25 9.41
C GLU A 49 2.25 16.51 9.45
N THR A 50 2.45 17.45 8.52
CA THR A 50 1.77 18.76 8.55
C THR A 50 1.27 19.21 7.17
N PRO A 51 0.24 20.08 7.11
CA PRO A 51 -0.20 20.69 5.87
C PRO A 51 0.90 21.49 5.17
N MET A 52 1.77 22.18 5.91
CA MET A 52 2.89 22.92 5.31
C MET A 52 3.90 21.98 4.63
N GLU A 53 4.14 20.81 5.21
CA GLU A 53 4.99 19.80 4.59
C GLU A 53 4.37 19.26 3.30
N LEU A 54 3.07 18.99 3.27
CA LEU A 54 2.39 18.55 2.05
C LEU A 54 2.44 19.60 0.94
N ASP A 55 2.22 20.88 1.25
CA ASP A 55 2.36 21.98 0.28
C ASP A 55 3.76 22.02 -0.34
N PHE A 56 4.78 21.79 0.49
CA PHE A 56 6.16 21.71 0.03
C PHE A 56 6.39 20.49 -0.88
N LEU A 57 5.95 19.29 -0.45
CA LEU A 57 6.18 18.05 -1.19
C LEU A 57 5.41 17.99 -2.52
N LEU A 58 4.23 18.61 -2.61
CA LEU A 58 3.44 18.66 -3.85
C LEU A 58 4.17 19.35 -5.01
N ARG A 59 5.19 20.17 -4.74
CA ARG A 59 6.07 20.77 -5.75
C ARG A 59 6.91 19.73 -6.51
N PHE A 60 7.07 18.54 -5.93
CA PHE A 60 7.80 17.41 -6.49
C PHE A 60 6.86 16.35 -7.10
N LYS A 61 5.57 16.64 -7.21
CA LYS A 61 4.63 15.78 -7.94
C LYS A 61 5.11 15.55 -9.39
N PRO A 62 5.15 14.30 -9.89
CA PRO A 62 5.76 13.95 -11.18
C PRO A 62 5.22 14.76 -12.37
N THR A 63 3.90 14.85 -12.50
CA THR A 63 3.20 15.76 -13.40
C THR A 63 1.93 16.28 -12.74
N PRO A 64 1.34 17.39 -13.22
CA PRO A 64 0.07 17.88 -12.67
C PRO A 64 -1.06 16.86 -12.72
N GLU A 65 -1.07 15.98 -13.73
CA GLU A 65 -2.13 14.99 -14.01
C GLU A 65 -1.97 13.67 -13.25
N THR A 66 -0.79 13.34 -12.73
CA THR A 66 -0.62 12.09 -11.97
C THR A 66 -1.43 12.14 -10.66
N PRO A 67 -1.91 11.00 -10.14
CA PRO A 67 -2.64 11.00 -8.88
C PRO A 67 -1.71 11.29 -7.71
N ALA A 68 -2.23 11.98 -6.68
CA ALA A 68 -1.53 12.23 -5.43
C ALA A 68 -2.41 11.87 -4.22
N ALA A 69 -1.82 11.21 -3.24
CA ALA A 69 -2.42 10.91 -1.94
C ALA A 69 -1.51 11.45 -0.82
N ALA A 70 -2.07 11.67 0.36
CA ALA A 70 -1.31 12.01 1.55
C ALA A 70 -1.56 10.98 2.65
N HIS A 71 -0.48 10.33 3.08
CA HIS A 71 -0.48 9.42 4.22
C HIS A 71 -0.10 10.21 5.46
N LEU A 72 -1.06 10.34 6.38
CA LEU A 72 -0.92 11.17 7.57
C LEU A 72 -0.19 10.41 8.68
N SER A 73 0.32 11.17 9.65
CA SER A 73 1.03 10.62 10.79
C SER A 73 0.30 9.46 11.47
N ARG A 74 1.08 8.47 11.93
CA ARG A 74 0.55 7.35 12.73
C ARG A 74 0.01 7.76 14.09
N SER A 75 0.31 8.97 14.56
CA SER A 75 -0.21 9.47 15.82
C SER A 75 -1.64 9.99 15.73
N ILE A 76 -2.21 10.16 14.53
CA ILE A 76 -3.59 10.64 14.36
C ILE A 76 -4.58 9.68 15.03
N ASP A 77 -5.35 10.20 15.99
CA ASP A 77 -6.46 9.52 16.64
C ASP A 77 -7.79 10.10 16.15
N LEU A 78 -8.59 9.28 15.46
CA LEU A 78 -9.92 9.70 15.00
C LEU A 78 -10.90 9.97 16.14
N LEU A 79 -10.62 9.57 17.38
CA LEU A 79 -11.45 9.91 18.54
C LEU A 79 -11.06 11.25 19.17
N ASP A 80 -9.94 11.84 18.78
CA ASP A 80 -9.48 13.14 19.24
C ASP A 80 -9.96 14.28 18.31
N GLU A 81 -10.47 15.36 18.89
CA GLU A 81 -11.05 16.45 18.11
C GLU A 81 -9.99 17.30 17.39
N ASP A 82 -8.80 17.49 17.98
CA ASP A 82 -7.73 18.28 17.37
C ASP A 82 -7.17 17.55 16.14
N ASP A 83 -7.00 16.23 16.23
CA ASP A 83 -6.59 15.39 15.11
C ASP A 83 -7.65 15.34 13.99
N GLN A 84 -8.93 15.25 14.35
CA GLN A 84 -10.01 15.41 13.37
C GLN A 84 -9.93 16.77 12.66
N MET A 85 -9.70 17.86 13.39
CA MET A 85 -9.57 19.19 12.82
C MET A 85 -8.34 19.32 11.93
N LEU A 86 -7.24 18.64 12.25
CA LEU A 86 -6.06 18.56 11.40
C LEU A 86 -6.38 17.88 10.06
N ILE A 87 -7.10 16.76 10.06
CA ILE A 87 -7.56 16.08 8.83
C ILE A 87 -8.42 17.03 7.99
N ILE A 88 -9.32 17.80 8.62
CA ILE A 88 -10.14 18.79 7.92
C ILE A 88 -9.30 19.94 7.34
N ASP A 89 -8.24 20.38 8.02
CA ASP A 89 -7.31 21.39 7.49
C ASP A 89 -6.58 20.88 6.24
N PHE A 90 -6.11 19.63 6.26
CA PHE A 90 -5.57 18.96 5.06
C PHE A 90 -6.60 18.92 3.92
N ALA A 91 -7.80 18.44 4.20
CA ALA A 91 -8.87 18.31 3.19
C ALA A 91 -9.24 19.66 2.58
N GLY A 92 -9.34 20.71 3.39
CA GLY A 92 -9.70 22.06 2.96
C GLY A 92 -8.62 22.72 2.09
N ARG A 93 -7.34 22.60 2.48
CA ARG A 93 -6.22 23.21 1.75
C ARG A 93 -5.89 22.49 0.44
N PHE A 94 -6.03 21.17 0.41
CA PHE A 94 -5.59 20.33 -0.71
C PHE A 94 -6.72 19.69 -1.52
N LYS A 95 -7.95 20.19 -1.37
CA LYS A 95 -9.09 19.81 -2.22
C LYS A 95 -8.70 19.80 -3.70
N GLU A 96 -9.15 18.77 -4.42
CA GLU A 96 -8.85 18.53 -5.85
C GLU A 96 -7.36 18.29 -6.21
N GLN A 97 -6.41 18.60 -5.32
CA GLN A 97 -4.97 18.40 -5.55
C GLN A 97 -4.53 16.99 -5.14
N VAL A 98 -5.06 16.50 -4.03
CA VAL A 98 -4.96 15.10 -3.60
C VAL A 98 -6.33 14.44 -3.68
N PHE A 99 -6.37 13.16 -4.04
CA PHE A 99 -7.64 12.41 -4.07
C PHE A 99 -7.93 11.67 -2.76
N ALA A 100 -6.91 11.49 -1.91
CA ALA A 100 -6.95 10.66 -0.71
C ALA A 100 -6.13 11.27 0.43
N LEU A 101 -6.68 11.17 1.63
CA LEU A 101 -5.98 11.25 2.91
C LEU A 101 -6.04 9.84 3.53
N VAL A 102 -4.91 9.29 3.93
CA VAL A 102 -4.81 7.97 4.57
C VAL A 102 -4.44 8.15 6.03
N VAL A 103 -5.22 7.52 6.91
CA VAL A 103 -4.95 7.45 8.35
C VAL A 103 -4.95 5.98 8.77
N HIS A 104 -4.17 5.66 9.80
CA HIS A 104 -4.18 4.31 10.36
C HIS A 104 -5.46 4.07 11.18
N ASP A 105 -5.93 2.83 11.21
CA ASP A 105 -6.93 2.38 12.17
C ASP A 105 -6.39 2.44 13.62
N GLN A 106 -7.29 2.32 14.59
CA GLN A 106 -6.96 2.42 16.02
C GLN A 106 -7.44 1.17 16.77
N VAL A 107 -6.69 0.75 17.79
CA VAL A 107 -7.04 -0.45 18.60
C VAL A 107 -8.38 -0.29 19.30
N GLU A 108 -8.78 0.95 19.54
CA GLU A 108 -10.04 1.40 20.13
C GLU A 108 -11.25 0.92 19.33
N ILE A 109 -11.13 0.61 18.03
CA ILE A 109 -12.24 0.02 17.26
C ILE A 109 -12.76 -1.26 17.95
N ALA A 110 -11.88 -2.03 18.60
CA ALA A 110 -12.26 -3.26 19.29
C ALA A 110 -13.06 -3.02 20.59
N THR A 111 -12.86 -1.89 21.27
CA THR A 111 -13.41 -1.61 22.61
C THR A 111 -14.44 -0.48 22.63
N ARG A 112 -14.37 0.43 21.66
CA ARG A 112 -15.16 1.66 21.51
C ARG A 112 -15.77 1.75 20.10
N PHE A 113 -16.27 0.64 19.58
CA PHE A 113 -16.75 0.51 18.19
C PHE A 113 -17.78 1.58 17.80
N ASP A 114 -18.79 1.82 18.64
CA ASP A 114 -19.85 2.78 18.32
C ASP A 114 -19.37 4.24 18.37
N ASP A 115 -18.51 4.58 19.33
CA ASP A 115 -17.86 5.91 19.39
C ASP A 115 -17.04 6.16 18.13
N TYR A 116 -16.29 5.15 17.68
CA TYR A 116 -15.45 5.23 16.50
C TYR A 116 -16.29 5.38 15.21
N CYS A 117 -17.38 4.61 15.09
CA CYS A 117 -18.35 4.85 14.01
C CYS A 117 -18.96 6.25 14.09
N GLY A 118 -19.21 6.78 15.28
CA GLY A 118 -19.67 8.16 15.50
C GLY A 118 -18.67 9.19 14.99
N ALA A 119 -17.39 9.02 15.31
CA ALA A 119 -16.31 9.89 14.84
C ALA A 119 -16.20 9.88 13.31
N LEU A 120 -16.29 8.71 12.66
CA LEU A 120 -16.26 8.64 11.20
C LEU A 120 -17.47 9.33 10.55
N ARG A 121 -18.65 9.28 11.17
CA ARG A 121 -19.84 10.01 10.68
C ARG A 121 -19.69 11.53 10.83
N GLU A 122 -19.08 11.98 11.91
CA GLU A 122 -18.75 13.39 12.10
C GLU A 122 -17.73 13.86 11.05
N MET A 123 -16.70 13.04 10.79
CA MET A 123 -15.72 13.30 9.72
C MET A 123 -16.38 13.36 8.35
N GLU A 124 -17.27 12.44 8.01
CA GLU A 124 -18.07 12.49 6.77
C GLU A 124 -18.82 13.83 6.65
N ALA A 125 -19.58 14.21 7.69
CA ALA A 125 -20.37 15.44 7.68
C ALA A 125 -19.52 16.71 7.54
N ARG A 126 -18.28 16.70 8.04
CA ARG A 126 -17.31 17.80 7.86
C ARG A 126 -16.71 17.80 6.45
N LEU A 127 -16.31 16.64 5.93
CA LEU A 127 -15.75 16.48 4.59
C LEU A 127 -16.76 16.79 3.48
N GLU A 128 -18.05 16.47 3.68
CA GLU A 128 -19.13 16.80 2.74
C GLU A 128 -19.28 18.31 2.49
N LYS A 129 -18.97 19.14 3.49
CA LYS A 129 -19.02 20.60 3.39
C LYS A 129 -17.89 21.17 2.52
N ILE A 130 -16.87 20.36 2.22
CA ILE A 130 -15.72 20.75 1.39
C ILE A 130 -15.96 20.23 -0.03
N GLN A 131 -16.36 21.12 -0.94
CA GLN A 131 -16.46 20.77 -2.37
C GLN A 131 -15.07 20.36 -2.88
N GLY A 132 -14.99 19.20 -3.56
CA GLY A 132 -13.71 18.65 -4.04
C GLY A 132 -12.85 17.99 -2.96
N SER A 133 -13.41 17.73 -1.77
CA SER A 133 -12.69 17.07 -0.68
C SER A 133 -12.12 15.70 -1.09
N PRO A 134 -10.90 15.35 -0.66
CA PRO A 134 -10.36 14.00 -0.82
C PRO A 134 -11.20 12.96 -0.06
N TYR A 135 -11.03 11.69 -0.43
CA TYR A 135 -11.50 10.58 0.40
C TYR A 135 -10.65 10.48 1.66
N LEU A 136 -11.26 10.12 2.78
CA LEU A 136 -10.56 9.68 3.98
C LEU A 136 -10.52 8.15 3.98
N PHE A 137 -9.34 7.59 3.80
CA PHE A 137 -9.13 6.14 3.89
C PHE A 137 -8.58 5.77 5.25
N VAL A 138 -9.25 4.83 5.93
CA VAL A 138 -8.74 4.22 7.16
C VAL A 138 -8.03 2.93 6.81
N GLU A 139 -6.75 2.87 7.09
CA GLU A 139 -5.83 1.78 6.77
C GLU A 139 -5.81 0.72 7.87
N TYR A 140 -5.81 -0.55 7.47
CA TYR A 140 -5.57 -1.65 8.40
C TYR A 140 -4.09 -1.66 8.85
N ALA A 141 -3.81 -1.31 10.11
CA ALA A 141 -2.43 -1.07 10.55
C ALA A 141 -2.11 -1.50 12.00
N VAL A 142 -3.07 -1.44 12.92
CA VAL A 142 -2.86 -1.76 14.34
C VAL A 142 -3.01 -3.26 14.67
N GLY A 143 -3.34 -4.08 13.67
CA GLY A 143 -3.43 -5.53 13.84
C GLY A 143 -4.72 -5.99 14.52
N LEU A 144 -5.84 -5.29 14.30
CA LEU A 144 -7.18 -5.75 14.66
C LEU A 144 -7.48 -7.11 14.02
N LYS A 145 -8.49 -7.84 14.51
CA LYS A 145 -9.00 -8.98 13.73
C LYS A 145 -9.56 -8.46 12.39
N PRO A 146 -9.22 -9.06 11.23
CA PRO A 146 -9.74 -8.61 9.93
C PRO A 146 -11.27 -8.52 9.88
N GLU A 147 -11.98 -9.40 10.59
CA GLU A 147 -13.44 -9.36 10.68
C GLU A 147 -13.96 -8.10 11.40
N CYS A 148 -13.19 -7.55 12.35
CA CYS A 148 -13.53 -6.31 13.04
C CYS A 148 -13.41 -5.11 12.09
N PHE A 149 -12.35 -5.08 11.28
CA PHE A 149 -12.15 -4.08 10.24
C PHE A 149 -13.25 -4.14 9.17
N VAL A 150 -13.59 -5.34 8.68
CA VAL A 150 -14.72 -5.53 7.75
C VAL A 150 -16.04 -5.07 8.38
N LYS A 151 -16.28 -5.42 9.66
CA LYS A 151 -17.49 -5.01 10.39
C LYS A 151 -17.61 -3.49 10.48
N LEU A 152 -16.51 -2.77 10.72
CA LEU A 152 -16.48 -1.31 10.76
C LEU A 152 -17.04 -0.73 9.45
N PHE A 153 -16.51 -1.13 8.30
CA PHE A 153 -16.97 -0.61 7.02
C PHE A 153 -18.38 -1.04 6.64
N GLY A 154 -18.83 -2.21 7.12
CA GLY A 154 -20.24 -2.58 7.03
C GLY A 154 -21.16 -1.63 7.80
N ALA A 155 -20.72 -1.14 8.97
CA ALA A 155 -21.47 -0.24 9.84
C ALA A 155 -21.49 1.22 9.37
N ILE A 156 -20.53 1.62 8.52
CA ILE A 156 -20.42 2.96 7.93
C ILE A 156 -20.53 2.92 6.39
N ARG A 157 -21.28 1.95 5.87
CA ARG A 157 -21.43 1.72 4.43
C ARG A 157 -22.08 2.92 3.71
N GLU A 158 -22.86 3.71 4.45
CA GLU A 158 -23.59 4.87 3.97
C GLU A 158 -22.73 6.12 3.76
N LEU A 159 -21.51 6.15 4.31
CA LEU A 159 -20.61 7.29 4.17
C LEU A 159 -19.99 7.29 2.77
N ASP A 160 -19.99 8.42 2.07
CA ASP A 160 -19.51 8.49 0.69
C ASP A 160 -18.01 8.78 0.62
N ARG A 161 -17.47 9.59 1.54
CA ARG A 161 -16.08 10.06 1.54
C ARG A 161 -15.13 9.29 2.44
N VAL A 162 -15.65 8.57 3.44
CA VAL A 162 -14.84 7.67 4.28
C VAL A 162 -14.83 6.26 3.70
N SER A 163 -13.65 5.65 3.51
CA SER A 163 -13.52 4.26 3.04
C SER A 163 -12.27 3.55 3.55
N ALA A 164 -12.00 2.34 3.08
CA ALA A 164 -10.91 1.48 3.57
C ALA A 164 -9.65 1.59 2.71
N CYS A 165 -8.49 1.73 3.36
CA CYS A 165 -7.22 1.33 2.78
C CYS A 165 -6.87 -0.08 3.27
N ILE A 166 -6.61 -0.99 2.33
CA ILE A 166 -6.19 -2.36 2.60
C ILE A 166 -4.66 -2.41 2.46
N ASP A 167 -3.97 -2.38 3.60
CA ASP A 167 -2.58 -2.82 3.66
C ASP A 167 -2.54 -4.36 3.64
N ILE A 168 -2.04 -4.91 2.53
CA ILE A 168 -2.04 -6.35 2.35
C ILE A 168 -0.96 -7.05 3.19
N GLY A 169 0.15 -6.38 3.48
CA GLY A 169 1.24 -6.97 4.26
C GLY A 169 0.90 -7.04 5.75
N HIS A 170 0.26 -6.00 6.30
CA HIS A 170 -0.26 -6.01 7.67
C HIS A 170 -1.30 -7.12 7.87
N ILE A 171 -2.25 -7.29 6.95
CA ILE A 171 -3.22 -8.40 7.00
C ILE A 171 -2.51 -9.75 6.87
N GLY A 172 -1.56 -9.86 5.95
CA GLY A 172 -0.78 -11.08 5.73
C GLY A 172 0.03 -11.51 6.96
N LEU A 173 0.73 -10.57 7.59
CA LEU A 173 1.50 -10.83 8.81
C LEU A 173 0.58 -11.17 9.98
N TRP A 174 -0.56 -10.47 10.13
CA TRP A 174 -1.56 -10.83 11.13
C TRP A 174 -2.00 -12.30 10.96
N GLN A 175 -2.34 -12.69 9.73
CA GLN A 175 -2.78 -14.05 9.43
C GLN A 175 -1.67 -15.07 9.64
N THR A 176 -0.44 -14.75 9.26
CA THR A 176 0.73 -15.61 9.47
C THR A 176 0.97 -15.84 10.96
N ARG A 177 0.95 -14.79 11.79
CA ARG A 177 1.05 -14.89 13.25
C ARG A 177 -0.07 -15.75 13.83
N ALA A 178 -1.33 -15.49 13.44
CA ALA A 178 -2.48 -16.23 13.91
C ALA A 178 -2.42 -17.72 13.52
N ALA A 179 -2.02 -18.03 12.29
CA ALA A 179 -1.89 -19.40 11.81
C ALA A 179 -0.80 -20.17 12.56
N TYR A 180 0.38 -19.55 12.73
CA TYR A 180 1.49 -20.16 13.47
C TYR A 180 1.12 -20.41 14.94
N SER A 181 0.51 -19.42 15.60
CA SER A 181 0.14 -19.50 17.03
C SER A 181 -0.86 -20.62 17.34
N ARG A 182 -1.69 -21.04 16.36
CA ARG A 182 -2.59 -22.19 16.55
C ARG A 182 -1.84 -23.51 16.80
N ASN A 183 -0.70 -23.69 16.15
CA ASN A 183 0.14 -24.88 16.32
C ASN A 183 1.23 -24.66 17.38
N HIS A 184 1.57 -23.39 17.66
CA HIS A 184 2.60 -22.96 18.60
C HIS A 184 2.06 -21.93 19.60
N PRO A 185 1.19 -22.33 20.55
CA PRO A 185 0.56 -21.39 21.49
C PRO A 185 1.59 -20.55 22.25
N GLY A 186 1.38 -19.23 22.30
CA GLY A 186 2.27 -18.29 22.99
C GLY A 186 3.55 -17.91 22.25
N LYS A 187 3.80 -18.45 21.05
CA LYS A 187 4.93 -18.05 20.21
C LYS A 187 4.49 -17.07 19.10
N ASP A 188 5.30 -16.03 18.87
CA ASP A 188 5.18 -15.13 17.73
C ASP A 188 6.21 -15.52 16.67
N VAL A 189 5.73 -15.84 15.47
CA VAL A 189 6.57 -16.19 14.32
C VAL A 189 7.48 -15.04 13.88
N CYS A 190 7.07 -13.79 14.08
CA CYS A 190 7.89 -12.62 13.76
C CYS A 190 8.99 -12.34 14.81
N ALA A 191 8.94 -13.02 15.96
CA ALA A 191 9.98 -12.92 16.98
C ALA A 191 11.10 -13.97 16.79
N ILE A 192 10.95 -14.88 15.83
CA ILE A 192 11.96 -15.91 15.53
C ILE A 192 13.12 -15.27 14.77
N PRO A 193 14.37 -15.33 15.29
CA PRO A 193 15.53 -14.84 14.56
C PRO A 193 15.73 -15.60 13.24
N SER A 194 16.10 -14.89 12.18
CA SER A 194 16.39 -15.51 10.87
C SER A 194 17.58 -16.48 10.90
N HIS A 195 18.42 -16.43 11.94
CA HIS A 195 19.57 -17.30 12.19
C HIS A 195 19.36 -18.27 13.34
N ASP A 196 18.12 -18.46 13.80
CA ASP A 196 17.81 -19.42 14.86
C ASP A 196 18.29 -20.84 14.46
N PRO A 197 19.09 -21.52 15.30
CA PRO A 197 19.61 -22.85 14.98
C PRO A 197 18.50 -23.91 14.81
N ASP A 198 17.34 -23.70 15.44
CA ASP A 198 16.19 -24.61 15.39
C ASP A 198 15.28 -24.29 14.19
N LEU A 199 15.60 -23.25 13.41
CA LEU A 199 14.81 -22.84 12.24
C LEU A 199 14.55 -23.97 11.22
N PRO A 200 15.50 -24.89 10.92
CA PRO A 200 15.22 -26.03 10.05
C PRO A 200 14.08 -26.92 10.53
N GLU A 201 13.89 -27.05 11.85
CA GLU A 201 12.82 -27.87 12.43
C GLU A 201 11.46 -27.16 12.37
N MET A 202 11.46 -25.82 12.44
CA MET A 202 10.25 -25.00 12.44
C MET A 202 9.77 -24.61 11.02
N ILE A 203 10.59 -24.83 9.99
CA ILE A 203 10.40 -24.17 8.70
C ILE A 203 9.11 -24.57 7.97
N GLU A 204 8.66 -25.83 8.09
CA GLU A 204 7.40 -26.28 7.48
C GLU A 204 6.20 -25.57 8.11
N ASP A 205 6.19 -25.40 9.44
CA ASP A 205 5.11 -24.68 10.14
C ASP A 205 5.11 -23.19 9.81
N ILE A 206 6.29 -22.57 9.72
CA ILE A 206 6.43 -21.16 9.33
C ILE A 206 5.92 -20.96 7.90
N GLN A 207 6.36 -21.78 6.94
CA GLN A 207 5.90 -21.68 5.55
C GLN A 207 4.42 -22.03 5.39
N GLY A 208 3.91 -23.01 6.16
CA GLY A 208 2.49 -23.31 6.22
C GLY A 208 1.65 -22.11 6.69
N ALA A 209 2.13 -21.39 7.72
CA ALA A 209 1.50 -20.17 8.18
C ALA A 209 1.56 -19.04 7.14
N VAL A 210 2.73 -18.82 6.51
CA VAL A 210 2.94 -17.83 5.44
C VAL A 210 2.00 -18.08 4.25
N CYS A 211 1.83 -19.34 3.84
CA CYS A 211 0.93 -19.69 2.74
C CYS A 211 -0.54 -19.36 3.01
N SER A 212 -0.95 -19.14 4.26
CA SER A 212 -2.33 -18.75 4.59
C SER A 212 -2.62 -17.25 4.40
N ALA A 213 -1.59 -16.42 4.22
CA ALA A 213 -1.72 -14.96 4.14
C ALA A 213 -2.57 -14.50 2.95
N LEU A 214 -2.33 -15.04 1.75
CA LEU A 214 -2.99 -14.60 0.52
C LEU A 214 -4.50 -14.79 0.57
N ASP A 215 -4.97 -15.96 1.02
CA ASP A 215 -6.40 -16.24 1.05
C ASP A 215 -7.12 -15.31 2.03
N ARG A 216 -6.47 -14.95 3.16
CA ARG A 216 -7.04 -13.97 4.10
C ARG A 216 -7.21 -12.58 3.48
N VAL A 217 -6.21 -12.09 2.73
CA VAL A 217 -6.31 -10.80 2.03
C VAL A 217 -7.45 -10.83 1.02
N LEU A 218 -7.58 -11.91 0.25
CA LEU A 218 -8.68 -12.07 -0.71
C LEU A 218 -10.05 -12.12 -0.02
N ASP A 219 -10.15 -12.75 1.14
CA ASP A 219 -11.40 -12.77 1.91
C ASP A 219 -11.82 -11.37 2.38
N VAL A 220 -10.87 -10.55 2.82
CA VAL A 220 -11.14 -9.14 3.19
C VAL A 220 -11.62 -8.35 1.96
N ILE A 221 -10.95 -8.50 0.82
CA ILE A 221 -11.34 -7.85 -0.44
C ILE A 221 -12.76 -8.25 -0.85
N ARG A 222 -13.08 -9.55 -0.79
CA ARG A 222 -14.43 -10.08 -1.10
C ARG A 222 -15.49 -9.61 -0.12
N ALA A 223 -15.15 -9.42 1.14
CA ALA A 223 -16.09 -8.94 2.15
C ALA A 223 -16.38 -7.44 1.99
N LEU A 224 -15.38 -6.64 1.60
CA LEU A 224 -15.52 -5.20 1.38
C LEU A 224 -16.10 -4.86 0.00
N GLY A 225 -15.83 -5.66 -1.03
CA GLY A 225 -16.28 -5.42 -2.41
C GLY A 225 -17.79 -5.16 -2.56
N PRO A 226 -18.69 -5.95 -1.94
CA PRO A 226 -20.14 -5.72 -1.97
C PRO A 226 -20.59 -4.38 -1.39
N LEU A 227 -19.78 -3.71 -0.57
CA LEU A 227 -20.07 -2.37 -0.06
C LEU A 227 -19.99 -1.30 -1.18
N ARG A 228 -19.32 -1.63 -2.30
CA ARG A 228 -19.13 -0.76 -3.48
C ARG A 228 -18.46 0.58 -3.20
N LYS A 229 -17.86 0.77 -2.03
CA LYS A 229 -17.05 1.94 -1.71
C LYS A 229 -15.72 1.87 -2.48
N PRO A 230 -15.09 3.00 -2.82
CA PRO A 230 -13.73 3.00 -3.34
C PRO A 230 -12.78 2.31 -2.35
N LEU A 231 -11.82 1.54 -2.84
CA LEU A 231 -10.78 0.93 -2.00
C LEU A 231 -9.41 1.46 -2.42
N HIS A 232 -8.64 1.86 -1.41
CA HIS A 232 -7.21 2.09 -1.57
C HIS A 232 -6.45 0.85 -1.09
N PHE A 233 -5.27 0.63 -1.64
CA PHE A 233 -4.44 -0.53 -1.33
C PHE A 233 -3.01 -0.07 -1.18
N HIS A 234 -2.41 -0.39 -0.04
CA HIS A 234 -0.96 -0.39 0.10
C HIS A 234 -0.46 -1.77 -0.27
N LEU A 235 0.41 -1.80 -1.28
CA LEU A 235 0.92 -2.99 -1.92
C LEU A 235 2.40 -3.15 -1.61
N HIS A 236 2.69 -4.21 -0.87
CA HIS A 236 4.02 -4.72 -0.65
C HIS A 236 3.91 -6.20 -0.22
N ASP A 237 5.05 -6.87 -0.22
CA ASP A 237 5.16 -8.23 0.26
C ASP A 237 5.77 -8.26 1.66
N GLY A 238 5.90 -9.45 2.23
CA GLY A 238 6.59 -9.65 3.49
C GLY A 238 6.83 -11.10 3.82
N HIS A 239 7.56 -11.31 4.91
CA HIS A 239 7.83 -12.62 5.46
C HIS A 239 8.33 -12.47 6.91
N PRO A 240 7.86 -13.25 7.89
CA PRO A 240 8.23 -13.08 9.30
C PRO A 240 9.74 -13.14 9.57
N LEU A 241 10.47 -13.95 8.81
CA LEU A 241 11.94 -14.07 8.90
C LEU A 241 12.71 -13.00 8.13
N SER A 242 12.04 -12.02 7.52
CA SER A 242 12.72 -10.95 6.78
C SER A 242 13.41 -10.00 7.75
N THR A 243 14.67 -9.72 7.47
CA THR A 243 15.47 -8.70 8.17
C THR A 243 15.96 -7.60 7.21
N VAL A 244 15.37 -7.55 6.00
CA VAL A 244 15.86 -6.69 4.90
C VAL A 244 15.49 -5.23 5.13
N SER A 245 14.39 -4.97 5.84
CA SER A 245 13.95 -3.60 6.09
C SER A 245 14.91 -2.89 7.05
N PRO A 246 15.43 -1.70 6.70
CA PRO A 246 16.24 -0.90 7.62
C PRO A 246 15.44 -0.43 8.85
N LEU A 247 14.12 -0.53 8.80
CA LEU A 247 13.20 -0.17 9.88
C LEU A 247 12.87 -1.35 10.80
N GLY A 248 13.49 -2.52 10.59
CA GLY A 248 13.31 -3.69 11.45
C GLY A 248 11.93 -4.35 11.34
N ILE A 249 11.16 -4.03 10.29
CA ILE A 249 9.86 -4.64 10.02
C ILE A 249 9.98 -5.79 9.01
N SER A 250 9.11 -6.78 9.15
CA SER A 250 9.14 -8.04 8.41
C SER A 250 8.39 -8.00 7.06
N ASP A 251 7.76 -6.88 6.73
CA ASP A 251 7.04 -6.61 5.47
C ASP A 251 7.65 -5.42 4.72
N HIS A 252 6.84 -4.72 3.92
CA HIS A 252 7.26 -3.64 3.01
C HIS A 252 8.33 -4.06 2.00
N LEU A 253 8.30 -5.33 1.59
CA LEU A 253 9.22 -5.90 0.60
C LEU A 253 8.68 -5.76 -0.81
N SER A 254 9.59 -5.80 -1.80
CA SER A 254 9.20 -5.97 -3.19
C SER A 254 8.66 -7.39 -3.44
N PHE A 255 7.70 -7.53 -4.36
CA PHE A 255 7.12 -8.82 -4.76
C PHE A 255 8.12 -9.74 -5.50
N LEU A 256 9.32 -9.22 -5.78
CA LEU A 256 10.46 -9.94 -6.37
C LEU A 256 11.45 -10.45 -5.32
N ASN A 257 11.31 -10.02 -4.05
CA ASN A 257 12.20 -10.47 -2.99
C ASN A 257 12.07 -11.98 -2.74
N LYS A 258 13.18 -12.55 -2.30
CA LYS A 258 13.25 -13.90 -1.73
C LYS A 258 13.90 -13.78 -0.36
N ILE A 259 13.55 -14.68 0.55
CA ILE A 259 14.07 -14.64 1.93
C ILE A 259 15.22 -15.63 2.04
N PRO A 260 16.47 -15.18 2.13
CA PRO A 260 17.62 -16.09 2.19
C PRO A 260 17.59 -16.92 3.47
N ILE A 261 18.02 -18.17 3.38
CA ILE A 261 18.20 -19.09 4.51
C ILE A 261 19.55 -19.80 4.42
N HIS A 262 20.12 -20.19 5.56
CA HIS A 262 21.44 -20.82 5.63
C HIS A 262 21.44 -22.35 5.46
N PHE A 263 20.26 -22.95 5.33
CA PHE A 263 20.05 -24.36 5.09
C PHE A 263 19.25 -24.57 3.80
N GLU A 264 19.15 -25.82 3.36
CA GLU A 264 18.36 -26.17 2.19
C GLU A 264 16.93 -26.54 2.61
N TYR A 265 15.95 -25.94 1.93
CA TYR A 265 14.54 -26.24 2.10
C TYR A 265 13.90 -26.41 0.72
N LYS A 266 13.31 -27.60 0.47
CA LYS A 266 12.68 -27.95 -0.82
C LYS A 266 13.59 -27.65 -2.03
N GLY A 267 14.88 -27.98 -1.92
CA GLY A 267 15.88 -27.80 -2.98
C GLY A 267 16.39 -26.36 -3.16
N LYS A 268 16.08 -25.44 -2.24
CA LYS A 268 16.40 -24.02 -2.36
C LYS A 268 17.03 -23.48 -1.08
N LYS A 269 17.84 -22.42 -1.21
CA LYS A 269 18.38 -21.62 -0.10
C LYS A 269 17.67 -20.28 0.09
N ALA A 270 16.40 -20.23 -0.33
CA ALA A 270 15.55 -19.07 -0.12
C ALA A 270 14.09 -19.48 -0.06
N LEU A 271 13.33 -18.79 0.78
CA LEU A 271 11.89 -18.98 0.97
C LEU A 271 11.09 -18.04 0.07
N ALA A 272 9.86 -18.45 -0.23
CA ALA A 272 8.89 -17.58 -0.85
C ALA A 272 8.34 -16.61 0.19
N PRO A 273 8.10 -15.34 -0.17
CA PRO A 273 7.38 -14.40 0.68
C PRO A 273 5.86 -14.70 0.68
N MET A 274 5.07 -13.91 1.40
CA MET A 274 3.62 -14.13 1.57
C MET A 274 2.85 -14.16 0.24
N PHE A 275 3.24 -13.34 -0.74
CA PHE A 275 2.45 -13.17 -1.96
C PHE A 275 3.23 -13.47 -3.24
N GLY A 276 4.41 -12.90 -3.39
CA GLY A 276 5.16 -12.81 -4.65
C GLY A 276 4.34 -12.20 -5.79
N HIS A 277 4.89 -12.24 -7.01
CA HIS A 277 4.21 -11.74 -8.21
C HIS A 277 2.85 -12.42 -8.50
N LEU A 278 2.70 -13.72 -8.19
CA LEU A 278 1.43 -14.43 -8.41
C LEU A 278 0.34 -14.01 -7.41
N GLY A 279 0.71 -13.79 -6.15
CA GLY A 279 -0.20 -13.26 -5.13
C GLY A 279 -0.64 -11.85 -5.46
N LEU A 280 0.29 -10.96 -5.86
CA LEU A 280 -0.02 -9.62 -6.37
C LEU A 280 -1.05 -9.68 -7.50
N SER A 281 -0.82 -10.54 -8.50
CA SER A 281 -1.75 -10.70 -9.63
C SER A 281 -3.15 -11.12 -9.20
N ARG A 282 -3.26 -12.06 -8.24
CA ARG A 282 -4.54 -12.51 -7.69
C ARG A 282 -5.27 -11.38 -6.94
N ILE A 283 -4.56 -10.64 -6.10
CA ILE A 283 -5.09 -9.51 -5.34
C ILE A 283 -5.65 -8.44 -6.30
N VAL A 284 -4.83 -8.01 -7.27
CA VAL A 284 -5.22 -7.00 -8.26
C VAL A 284 -6.41 -7.46 -9.09
N THR A 285 -6.41 -8.73 -9.53
CA THR A 285 -7.52 -9.30 -10.31
C THR A 285 -8.81 -9.28 -9.53
N GLU A 286 -8.80 -9.78 -8.28
CA GLU A 286 -9.99 -9.84 -7.43
C GLU A 286 -10.55 -8.43 -7.18
N SER A 287 -9.70 -7.47 -6.81
CA SER A 287 -10.10 -6.08 -6.56
C SER A 287 -10.73 -5.43 -7.79
N LEU A 288 -10.11 -5.60 -8.96
CA LEU A 288 -10.62 -5.01 -10.21
C LEU A 288 -11.91 -5.70 -10.70
N GLN A 289 -12.07 -7.00 -10.48
CA GLN A 289 -13.30 -7.71 -10.84
C GLN A 289 -14.48 -7.27 -9.98
N LEU A 290 -14.27 -7.02 -8.68
CA LEU A 290 -15.34 -6.64 -7.76
C LEU A 290 -15.77 -5.17 -7.90
N LEU A 291 -14.82 -4.26 -8.09
CA LEU A 291 -15.07 -2.82 -8.00
C LEU A 291 -14.85 -2.04 -9.31
N GLY A 292 -14.09 -2.62 -10.24
CA GLY A 292 -13.63 -1.92 -11.44
C GLY A 292 -12.50 -0.91 -11.17
N PRO A 293 -11.84 -0.43 -12.23
CA PRO A 293 -10.65 0.42 -12.11
C PRO A 293 -10.90 1.80 -11.53
N ASP A 294 -12.10 2.36 -11.70
CA ASP A 294 -12.40 3.73 -11.26
C ASP A 294 -12.57 3.83 -9.73
N ARG A 295 -12.78 2.68 -9.05
CA ARG A 295 -13.00 2.56 -7.61
C ARG A 295 -11.81 1.94 -6.87
N VAL A 296 -10.69 1.70 -7.56
CA VAL A 296 -9.50 1.09 -6.96
C VAL A 296 -8.29 1.97 -7.22
N SER A 297 -7.50 2.19 -6.17
CA SER A 297 -6.18 2.82 -6.25
C SER A 297 -5.16 1.94 -5.53
N PHE A 298 -3.98 1.82 -6.13
CA PHE A 298 -2.87 1.02 -5.63
C PHE A 298 -1.67 1.92 -5.35
N SER A 299 -1.07 1.78 -4.18
CA SER A 299 0.19 2.43 -3.82
C SER A 299 1.25 1.38 -3.53
N LEU A 300 2.43 1.49 -4.15
CA LEU A 300 3.57 0.64 -3.85
C LEU A 300 4.29 1.18 -2.60
N GLU A 301 4.01 0.58 -1.45
CA GLU A 301 4.60 0.94 -0.16
C GLU A 301 5.80 0.05 0.16
N ILE A 302 6.80 0.07 -0.71
CA ILE A 302 8.00 -0.75 -0.58
C ILE A 302 9.09 0.09 0.08
N HIS A 303 9.66 -0.41 1.17
CA HIS A 303 10.74 0.26 1.89
C HIS A 303 12.09 0.18 1.14
N PRO A 304 13.04 1.09 1.44
CA PRO A 304 14.36 1.05 0.84
C PRO A 304 15.03 -0.30 1.06
N THR A 305 15.52 -0.87 -0.03
CA THR A 305 16.26 -2.12 -0.06
C THR A 305 17.76 -1.84 -0.18
N GLU A 306 18.58 -2.74 0.36
CA GLU A 306 20.03 -2.65 0.20
C GLU A 306 20.45 -2.77 -1.27
N GLY A 307 21.24 -1.82 -1.75
CA GLY A 307 21.81 -1.83 -3.10
C GLY A 307 22.23 -0.42 -3.53
N ARG A 308 22.90 -0.33 -4.68
CA ARG A 308 23.32 0.93 -5.27
C ARG A 308 23.16 0.88 -6.77
N LEU A 309 22.66 1.97 -7.34
CA LEU A 309 22.53 2.15 -8.78
C LEU A 309 23.17 3.48 -9.16
N SER A 310 24.06 3.45 -10.16
CA SER A 310 24.70 4.67 -10.67
C SER A 310 23.65 5.71 -11.08
N LEU A 311 23.92 6.98 -10.75
CA LEU A 311 22.99 8.09 -11.01
C LEU A 311 22.80 8.39 -12.50
N GLY A 312 23.77 8.04 -13.34
CA GLY A 312 23.72 8.30 -14.78
C GLY A 312 23.39 9.77 -15.07
N GLU A 313 22.33 9.98 -15.86
CA GLU A 313 21.84 11.30 -16.27
C GLU A 313 21.37 12.18 -15.10
N ALA A 314 21.04 11.59 -13.94
CA ALA A 314 20.63 12.34 -12.76
C ALA A 314 21.83 12.82 -11.90
N SER A 315 23.07 12.52 -12.29
CA SER A 315 24.27 12.85 -11.50
C SER A 315 24.39 14.36 -11.21
N TYR A 316 23.93 15.22 -12.12
CA TYR A 316 24.02 16.67 -12.00
C TYR A 316 23.23 17.22 -10.80
N LEU A 317 22.18 16.51 -10.35
CA LEU A 317 21.39 16.90 -9.18
C LEU A 317 22.21 16.89 -7.89
N PHE A 318 23.37 16.23 -7.90
CA PHE A 318 24.18 15.96 -6.71
C PHE A 318 25.62 16.49 -6.85
N ASP A 319 25.87 17.46 -7.73
CA ASP A 319 27.23 18.00 -7.93
C ASP A 319 27.78 18.75 -6.71
N HIS A 320 26.91 19.21 -5.82
CA HIS A 320 27.28 19.79 -4.52
C HIS A 320 27.62 18.71 -3.47
N TRP A 321 27.36 17.43 -3.73
CA TRP A 321 27.66 16.35 -2.79
C TRP A 321 29.06 15.79 -3.00
N LYS A 322 29.81 15.67 -1.90
CA LYS A 322 31.11 15.01 -1.90
C LYS A 322 30.99 13.48 -1.98
N ASP A 323 29.98 12.91 -1.32
CA ASP A 323 29.66 11.48 -1.36
C ASP A 323 28.25 11.29 -1.92
N LYS A 324 28.15 10.61 -3.07
CA LYS A 324 26.88 10.36 -3.77
C LYS A 324 26.23 9.03 -3.36
N GLY A 325 26.79 8.29 -2.41
CA GLY A 325 26.32 6.95 -2.04
C GLY A 325 24.87 6.88 -1.56
N ASN A 326 24.36 7.93 -0.87
CA ASN A 326 22.94 8.01 -0.51
C ASN A 326 22.04 8.20 -1.73
N ALA A 327 22.48 8.99 -2.72
CA ALA A 327 21.75 9.18 -3.96
C ALA A 327 21.74 7.88 -4.79
N GLU A 328 22.84 7.13 -4.83
CA GLU A 328 22.90 5.84 -5.51
C GLU A 328 21.98 4.78 -4.86
N ARG A 329 21.88 4.79 -3.51
CA ARG A 329 20.95 3.95 -2.75
C ARG A 329 19.50 4.31 -3.04
N MET A 330 19.17 5.61 -3.05
CA MET A 330 17.85 6.10 -3.42
C MET A 330 17.50 5.71 -4.86
N ASN A 331 18.43 5.89 -5.80
CA ASN A 331 18.21 5.56 -7.21
C ASN A 331 17.96 4.05 -7.41
N TYR A 332 18.65 3.20 -6.65
CA TYR A 332 18.37 1.76 -6.63
C TYR A 332 16.98 1.43 -6.07
N TRP A 333 16.60 2.05 -4.94
CA TRP A 333 15.26 1.83 -4.40
C TRP A 333 14.15 2.30 -5.37
N LEU A 334 14.34 3.44 -6.02
CA LEU A 334 13.43 3.93 -7.06
C LEU A 334 13.32 2.96 -8.24
N SER A 335 14.42 2.31 -8.65
CA SER A 335 14.34 1.28 -9.70
C SER A 335 13.56 0.04 -9.24
N VAL A 336 13.67 -0.36 -7.97
CA VAL A 336 12.85 -1.44 -7.39
C VAL A 336 11.36 -1.07 -7.41
N LEU A 337 10.99 0.17 -7.09
CA LEU A 337 9.60 0.64 -7.21
C LEU A 337 9.10 0.56 -8.66
N LEU A 338 9.90 0.98 -9.63
CA LEU A 338 9.55 0.92 -11.06
C LEU A 338 9.41 -0.53 -11.56
N GLU A 339 10.26 -1.46 -11.10
CA GLU A 339 10.11 -2.88 -11.42
C GLU A 339 8.78 -3.45 -10.88
N ASN A 340 8.40 -3.09 -9.65
CA ASN A 340 7.13 -3.53 -9.07
C ASN A 340 5.92 -2.85 -9.72
N GLN A 341 6.07 -1.61 -10.17
CA GLN A 341 5.06 -0.94 -10.98
C GLN A 341 4.80 -1.73 -12.27
N GLN A 342 5.84 -2.20 -12.96
CA GLN A 342 5.65 -2.97 -14.17
C GLN A 342 4.85 -4.26 -13.92
N LEU A 343 5.15 -4.99 -12.83
CA LEU A 343 4.37 -6.17 -12.42
C LEU A 343 2.89 -5.84 -12.14
N LEU A 344 2.65 -4.72 -11.44
CA LEU A 344 1.30 -4.25 -11.13
C LEU A 344 0.52 -3.87 -12.39
N LEU A 345 1.15 -3.16 -13.33
CA LEU A 345 0.53 -2.80 -14.61
C LEU A 345 0.20 -4.04 -15.45
N GLU A 346 1.10 -5.04 -15.50
CA GLU A 346 0.84 -6.32 -16.15
C GLU A 346 -0.34 -7.05 -15.52
N ALA A 347 -0.44 -7.07 -14.19
CA ALA A 347 -1.57 -7.64 -13.47
C ALA A 347 -2.88 -6.91 -13.77
N CYS A 348 -2.86 -5.58 -13.86
CA CYS A 348 -4.02 -4.78 -14.22
C CYS A 348 -4.49 -5.13 -15.65
N ASP A 349 -3.58 -5.12 -16.63
CA ASP A 349 -3.87 -5.42 -18.03
C ASP A 349 -4.44 -6.83 -18.22
N ALA A 350 -3.84 -7.82 -17.56
CA ALA A 350 -4.32 -9.21 -17.58
C ALA A 350 -5.75 -9.35 -17.02
N SER A 351 -6.09 -8.57 -15.99
CA SER A 351 -7.42 -8.58 -15.36
C SER A 351 -8.50 -8.09 -16.33
N PHE A 352 -8.20 -7.05 -17.13
CA PHE A 352 -9.14 -6.55 -18.14
C PHE A 352 -9.40 -7.54 -19.27
N LEU A 353 -8.39 -8.29 -19.69
CA LEU A 353 -8.54 -9.31 -20.74
C LEU A 353 -9.44 -10.47 -20.27
N LYS A 354 -9.32 -10.90 -19.01
CA LYS A 354 -10.20 -11.93 -18.44
C LYS A 354 -11.65 -11.47 -18.35
N GLY A 355 -11.90 -10.23 -17.92
CA GLY A 355 -13.24 -9.65 -17.83
C GLY A 355 -13.99 -9.66 -19.17
N ARG A 356 -13.33 -9.31 -20.28
CA ARG A 356 -13.96 -9.30 -21.62
C ARG A 356 -14.32 -10.70 -22.15
N ASN A 357 -13.56 -11.73 -21.78
CA ASN A 357 -13.83 -13.09 -22.24
C ASN A 357 -14.99 -13.74 -21.47
N SER A 358 -15.20 -13.37 -20.20
CA SER A 358 -16.35 -13.85 -19.42
C SER A 358 -17.70 -13.33 -19.95
N TRP A 359 -17.75 -12.10 -20.47
CA TRP A 359 -18.96 -11.49 -21.04
C TRP A 359 -19.41 -12.08 -22.39
N LYS A 360 -18.54 -12.83 -23.08
CA LYS A 360 -18.90 -13.48 -24.35
C LYS A 360 -19.55 -14.87 -24.15
N GLY A 361 -19.68 -15.35 -22.91
CA GLY A 361 -20.18 -16.69 -22.60
C GLY A 361 -21.63 -16.76 -22.07
N GLU A 362 -22.27 -15.64 -21.72
CA GLU A 362 -23.63 -15.61 -21.15
C GLU A 362 -24.72 -15.15 -22.13
N GLY A 363 -24.41 -15.18 -23.44
CA GLY A 363 -25.34 -14.81 -24.50
C GLY A 363 -25.36 -15.83 -25.63
N GLN A 364 -25.71 -17.08 -25.33
CA GLN A 364 -26.20 -18.06 -26.31
C GLN A 364 -27.37 -18.84 -25.73
#